data_AF-A0A540LY81-F1
#
_entry.id   AF-A0A540LY81-F1
#
_cell.length_a   1.000
_cell.length_b   1.000
_cell.length_c   1.000
_cell.angle_alpha   90.00
_cell.angle_beta   90.00
_cell.angle_gamma   90.00
#
_symmetry.space_group_name_H-M   'P 1'
#
loop_
_entity.id
_entity.type
_entity.pdbx_description
1 polymer ?
#
loop_
_entity_poly.entity_id
_entity_poly.type
_entity_poly.pdbx_seq_one_letter_code
_entity_poly.pdbx_strand_id
1 'polypeptide(L)'
;MSSVEVPLSQSSNPNDTFDVHRHKPSATFSPSIWGEHFLSYASLEVDAELEQHVQELKEEVRRMLTTSLENVSQKLNLIDDIQRLGVSYHFGNEIEEVLQKIHKSSYDWDDLYTAALRFRLLRQQGYNVSCDLFNKFKDGDGKFKESLVDDVVGLLSLYEAAHHRIHGEEILDEALTFTTTNLESATFRLSPPLAKAVTHALNQPLRKGLPRVEARYYLSVYQELRESPNETLLTFAKLDFNRLQRVHQKELSEITRWWKDLDVPNKLPFARDRLVEVYFCWSKSIYFQPQYSFARRTSCEVTAIASIIDDIYEYGTNEELELFTEAIERYEYIIS
;
A
#
# COMPACT_ATOMS: atom_id res chain seq x y z
N MET A 1 -76.40 22.17 -36.86
CA MET A 1 -77.38 22.27 -35.76
C MET A 1 -77.20 21.08 -34.84
N SER A 2 -77.44 21.28 -33.53
CA SER A 2 -76.99 20.49 -32.37
C SER A 2 -75.61 20.95 -31.87
N SER A 3 -75.52 21.99 -31.02
CA SER A 3 -75.78 22.01 -29.56
C SER A 3 -74.72 21.17 -28.82
N VAL A 4 -73.94 21.71 -27.88
CA VAL A 4 -74.36 22.01 -26.50
C VAL A 4 -73.44 23.07 -25.85
N GLU A 5 -74.06 23.94 -25.05
CA GLU A 5 -73.47 24.96 -24.17
C GLU A 5 -72.80 24.38 -22.90
N VAL A 6 -71.89 25.20 -22.36
CA VAL A 6 -71.05 25.07 -21.16
C VAL A 6 -71.89 24.89 -19.87
N PRO A 7 -71.33 24.37 -18.76
CA PRO A 7 -70.81 25.32 -17.76
C PRO A 7 -69.49 24.93 -17.09
N LEU A 8 -68.73 25.98 -16.79
CA LEU A 8 -67.59 26.01 -15.88
C LEU A 8 -68.00 25.79 -14.42
N SER A 9 -66.99 25.37 -13.65
CA SER A 9 -66.75 25.54 -12.21
C SER A 9 -67.10 24.37 -11.28
N GLN A 10 -66.03 23.84 -10.66
CA GLN A 10 -65.90 23.50 -9.24
C GLN A 10 -64.38 23.38 -8.97
N SER A 11 -63.77 24.47 -8.52
CA SER A 11 -63.33 24.69 -7.13
C SER A 11 -62.32 23.65 -6.64
N SER A 12 -61.07 24.07 -6.63
CA SER A 12 -59.91 23.50 -5.94
C SER A 12 -60.22 23.11 -4.48
N ASN A 13 -60.01 21.84 -4.15
CA ASN A 13 -59.86 21.38 -2.76
C ASN A 13 -58.38 21.55 -2.34
N PRO A 14 -58.08 22.20 -1.20
CA PRO A 14 -56.71 22.47 -0.76
C PRO A 14 -56.10 21.35 0.10
N ASN A 15 -56.47 20.08 -0.12
CA ASN A 15 -56.05 18.95 0.73
C ASN A 15 -55.45 17.77 -0.03
N ASP A 16 -54.90 17.98 -1.22
CA ASP A 16 -53.93 17.02 -1.76
C ASP A 16 -52.62 17.19 -1.00
N THR A 17 -52.50 16.47 0.11
CA THR A 17 -51.22 16.10 0.68
C THR A 17 -50.39 15.50 -0.45
N PHE A 18 -49.38 16.23 -0.91
CA PHE A 18 -48.31 15.71 -1.75
C PHE A 18 -47.62 14.60 -0.95
N ASP A 19 -48.12 13.37 -1.08
CA ASP A 19 -47.36 12.18 -0.73
C ASP A 19 -46.31 12.01 -1.81
N VAL A 20 -45.25 12.82 -1.71
CA VAL A 20 -44.02 12.56 -2.44
C VAL A 20 -43.39 11.37 -1.74
N HIS A 21 -43.82 10.17 -2.12
CA HIS A 21 -42.99 8.99 -2.01
C HIS A 21 -41.73 9.24 -2.86
N ARG A 22 -40.77 10.00 -2.30
CA ARG A 22 -39.41 10.13 -2.82
C ARG A 22 -38.82 8.75 -2.73
N HIS A 23 -38.80 8.03 -3.85
CA HIS A 23 -38.09 6.77 -3.96
C HIS A 23 -36.60 7.05 -3.77
N LYS A 24 -36.15 6.98 -2.52
CA LYS A 24 -34.72 6.96 -2.21
C LYS A 24 -34.15 5.62 -2.73
N PRO A 25 -32.93 5.61 -3.30
CA PRO A 25 -32.31 4.37 -3.77
C PRO A 25 -32.27 3.35 -2.63
N SER A 26 -32.59 2.07 -2.88
CA SER A 26 -32.43 1.07 -1.83
C SER A 26 -30.94 0.88 -1.53
N ALA A 27 -30.53 1.00 -0.27
CA ALA A 27 -29.16 0.68 0.12
C ALA A 27 -28.89 -0.82 -0.10
N THR A 28 -27.88 -1.15 -0.90
CA THR A 28 -27.50 -2.54 -1.24
C THR A 28 -26.14 -2.94 -0.67
N PHE A 29 -25.61 -2.18 0.28
CA PHE A 29 -24.29 -2.44 0.84
C PHE A 29 -24.30 -3.65 1.78
N SER A 30 -23.29 -4.52 1.63
CA SER A 30 -23.11 -5.64 2.54
C SER A 30 -22.51 -5.15 3.87
N PRO A 31 -22.92 -5.77 4.99
CA PRO A 31 -22.44 -5.39 6.32
C PRO A 31 -20.94 -5.68 6.49
N SER A 32 -20.33 -5.05 7.49
CA SER A 32 -18.96 -5.33 7.88
C SER A 32 -18.77 -6.79 8.25
N ILE A 33 -17.75 -7.43 7.68
CA ILE A 33 -17.40 -8.83 7.96
C ILE A 33 -16.69 -9.01 9.31
N TRP A 34 -16.26 -7.91 9.94
CA TRP A 34 -15.38 -7.92 11.11
C TRP A 34 -16.14 -7.81 12.44
N GLY A 35 -17.37 -7.29 12.41
CA GLY A 35 -18.17 -7.05 13.60
C GLY A 35 -17.37 -6.40 14.73
N GLU A 36 -17.40 -6.99 15.91
CA GLU A 36 -16.73 -6.47 17.12
C GLU A 36 -15.35 -7.09 17.39
N HIS A 37 -14.78 -7.84 16.43
CA HIS A 37 -13.56 -8.63 16.63
C HIS A 37 -12.40 -7.81 17.26
N PHE A 38 -12.22 -6.57 16.80
CA PHE A 38 -11.10 -5.72 17.21
C PHE A 38 -11.26 -5.05 18.58
N LEU A 39 -12.44 -5.09 19.20
CA LEU A 39 -12.64 -4.51 20.55
C LEU A 39 -11.87 -5.27 21.64
N SER A 40 -11.52 -6.54 21.39
CA SER A 40 -10.83 -7.42 22.35
C SER A 40 -9.36 -7.06 22.60
N TYR A 41 -8.72 -6.24 21.76
CA TYR A 41 -7.27 -5.97 21.81
C TYR A 41 -6.85 -4.80 22.71
N ALA A 42 -7.75 -4.26 23.54
CA ALA A 42 -7.49 -3.06 24.34
C ALA A 42 -6.40 -3.24 25.44
N SER A 43 -6.05 -4.47 25.81
CA SER A 43 -5.24 -4.78 27.00
C SER A 43 -3.96 -5.58 26.72
N LEU A 44 -3.39 -5.51 25.52
CA LEU A 44 -2.11 -6.17 25.24
C LEU A 44 -0.94 -5.41 25.89
N GLU A 45 -0.38 -5.98 26.97
CA GLU A 45 0.84 -5.49 27.59
C GLU A 45 2.07 -5.75 26.72
N VAL A 46 3.04 -4.83 26.79
CA VAL A 46 4.31 -4.94 26.09
C VAL A 46 5.29 -5.66 27.00
N ASP A 47 5.78 -6.82 26.55
CA ASP A 47 6.80 -7.60 27.23
C ASP A 47 8.14 -6.86 27.20
N ALA A 48 8.63 -6.45 28.37
CA ALA A 48 9.85 -5.67 28.52
C ALA A 48 11.12 -6.47 28.12
N GLU A 49 11.13 -7.79 28.35
CA GLU A 49 12.25 -8.66 27.96
C GLU A 49 12.32 -8.77 26.43
N LEU A 50 11.16 -8.85 25.78
CA LEU A 50 11.06 -8.86 24.33
C LEU A 50 11.56 -7.55 23.70
N GLU A 51 11.25 -6.41 24.30
CA GLU A 51 11.72 -5.10 23.81
C GLU A 51 13.24 -4.96 23.90
N GLN A 52 13.85 -5.45 24.99
CA GLN A 52 15.30 -5.47 25.12
C GLN A 52 15.93 -6.34 24.02
N HIS A 53 15.39 -7.53 23.78
CA HIS A 53 15.88 -8.43 22.74
C HIS A 53 15.78 -7.83 21.33
N VAL A 54 14.67 -7.14 21.02
CA VAL A 54 14.50 -6.42 19.75
C VAL A 54 15.55 -5.33 19.58
N GLN A 55 15.90 -4.62 20.67
CA GLN A 55 16.94 -3.58 20.62
C GLN A 55 18.33 -4.17 20.37
N GLU A 56 18.67 -5.30 21.00
CA GLU A 56 19.93 -6.01 20.76
C GLU A 56 20.06 -6.46 19.29
N LEU A 57 19.01 -7.06 18.74
CA LEU A 57 18.95 -7.45 17.33
C LEU A 57 19.06 -6.25 16.38
N LYS A 58 18.44 -5.12 16.74
CA LYS A 58 18.54 -3.88 15.97
C LYS A 58 19.98 -3.36 15.89
N GLU A 59 20.71 -3.35 17.01
CA GLU A 59 22.12 -2.93 17.02
C GLU A 59 22.99 -3.88 16.19
N GLU A 60 22.71 -5.18 16.24
CA GLU A 60 23.44 -6.18 15.46
C GLU A 60 23.26 -5.97 13.94
N VAL A 61 22.03 -5.74 13.49
CA VAL A 61 21.73 -5.41 12.08
C VAL A 61 22.37 -4.07 11.67
N ARG A 62 22.36 -3.07 12.56
CA ARG A 62 23.07 -1.79 12.33
C ARG A 62 24.58 -2.01 12.15
N ARG A 63 25.19 -2.88 12.94
CA ARG A 63 26.61 -3.24 12.82
C ARG A 63 26.91 -3.88 11.47
N MET A 64 26.04 -4.75 10.98
CA MET A 64 26.17 -5.35 9.64
C MET A 64 26.16 -4.30 8.53
N LEU A 65 25.30 -3.27 8.63
CA LEU A 65 25.27 -2.17 7.65
C LEU A 65 26.53 -1.28 7.68
N THR A 66 27.04 -1.01 8.88
CA THR A 66 28.17 -0.08 9.13
C THR A 66 29.55 -0.70 8.92
N THR A 67 29.64 -2.03 8.83
CA THR A 67 30.89 -2.76 8.53
C THR A 67 31.48 -2.34 7.17
N SER A 68 32.79 -2.56 6.92
CA SER A 68 33.52 -2.18 5.70
C SER A 68 32.77 -2.51 4.39
N LEU A 69 32.96 -1.69 3.36
CA LEU A 69 32.33 -1.81 2.02
C LEU A 69 32.98 -2.88 1.12
N GLU A 70 33.70 -3.84 1.71
CA GLU A 70 34.51 -4.83 0.99
C GLU A 70 33.70 -5.65 -0.03
N ASN A 71 32.40 -5.80 0.16
CA ASN A 71 31.51 -6.42 -0.82
C ASN A 71 30.21 -5.61 -1.03
N VAL A 72 30.19 -4.80 -2.09
CA VAL A 72 29.05 -3.92 -2.40
C VAL A 72 27.80 -4.72 -2.77
N SER A 73 27.93 -5.86 -3.48
CA SER A 73 26.79 -6.70 -3.84
C SER A 73 26.10 -7.27 -2.59
N GLN A 74 26.88 -7.76 -1.62
CA GLN A 74 26.33 -8.21 -0.33
C GLN A 74 25.63 -7.08 0.43
N LYS A 75 26.16 -5.85 0.39
CA LYS A 75 25.50 -4.69 1.01
C LYS A 75 24.19 -4.32 0.33
N LEU A 76 24.14 -4.35 -1.01
CA LEU A 76 22.91 -4.11 -1.75
C LEU A 76 21.85 -5.16 -1.42
N ASN A 77 22.25 -6.43 -1.33
CA ASN A 77 21.36 -7.53 -0.93
C ASN A 77 20.84 -7.34 0.50
N LEU A 78 21.71 -6.95 1.44
CA LEU A 78 21.31 -6.67 2.82
C LEU A 78 20.32 -5.50 2.91
N ILE A 79 20.56 -4.42 2.16
CA ILE A 79 19.64 -3.28 2.11
C ILE A 79 18.30 -3.69 1.51
N ASP A 80 18.32 -4.49 0.43
CA ASP A 80 17.10 -5.01 -0.18
C ASP A 80 16.29 -5.88 0.78
N ASP A 81 16.96 -6.78 1.50
CA ASP A 81 16.35 -7.63 2.51
C ASP A 81 15.72 -6.80 3.63
N ILE A 82 16.44 -5.79 4.14
CA ILE A 82 15.96 -4.88 5.18
C ILE A 82 14.71 -4.09 4.72
N GLN A 83 14.69 -3.63 3.47
CA GLN A 83 13.55 -2.93 2.89
C GLN A 83 12.36 -3.88 2.67
N ARG A 84 12.59 -5.04 2.06
CA ARG A 84 11.54 -6.03 1.77
C ARG A 84 10.96 -6.65 3.04
N LEU A 85 11.75 -6.82 4.10
CA LEU A 85 11.27 -7.28 5.41
C LEU A 85 10.52 -6.18 6.19
N GLY A 86 10.48 -4.95 5.69
CA GLY A 86 9.71 -3.86 6.27
C GLY A 86 10.35 -3.20 7.49
N VAL A 87 11.63 -3.44 7.75
CA VAL A 87 12.38 -2.92 8.91
C VAL A 87 13.33 -1.77 8.58
N SER A 88 13.36 -1.33 7.31
CA SER A 88 14.22 -0.23 6.83
C SER A 88 14.02 1.10 7.57
N TYR A 89 12.84 1.35 8.13
CA TYR A 89 12.54 2.58 8.87
C TYR A 89 13.38 2.74 10.14
N HIS A 90 14.02 1.68 10.64
CA HIS A 90 14.95 1.75 11.77
C HIS A 90 16.36 2.20 11.39
N PHE A 91 16.71 2.11 10.10
CA PHE A 91 18.08 2.24 9.59
C PHE A 91 18.18 3.27 8.46
N GLY A 92 17.29 4.27 8.44
CA GLY A 92 17.19 5.25 7.35
C GLY A 92 18.51 5.94 7.05
N ASN A 93 19.19 6.43 8.10
CA ASN A 93 20.47 7.15 7.98
C ASN A 93 21.58 6.23 7.46
N GLU A 94 21.68 5.02 8.01
CA GLU A 94 22.71 4.05 7.64
C GLU A 94 22.54 3.58 6.19
N ILE A 95 21.30 3.34 5.76
CA ILE A 95 20.97 3.00 4.37
C ILE A 95 21.36 4.16 3.44
N GLU A 96 21.01 5.40 3.80
CA GLU A 96 21.34 6.58 3.01
C GLU A 96 22.86 6.76 2.85
N GLU A 97 23.63 6.66 3.94
CA GLU A 97 25.09 6.75 3.91
C GLU A 97 25.74 5.69 3.03
N VAL A 98 25.26 4.44 3.10
CA VAL A 98 25.78 3.34 2.27
C VAL A 98 25.44 3.57 0.80
N LEU A 99 24.20 3.93 0.49
CA LEU A 99 23.78 4.20 -0.89
C LEU A 99 24.49 5.42 -1.48
N GLN A 100 24.76 6.45 -0.68
CA GLN A 100 25.52 7.62 -1.12
C GLN A 100 26.96 7.24 -1.50
N LYS A 101 27.61 6.35 -0.72
CA LYS A 101 28.95 5.83 -1.05
C LYS A 101 28.94 4.99 -2.33
N ILE A 102 27.91 4.16 -2.52
CA ILE A 102 27.73 3.32 -3.73
C ILE A 102 27.40 4.16 -4.96
N HIS A 103 26.72 5.29 -4.79
CA HIS A 103 26.44 6.22 -5.89
C HIS A 103 27.72 6.90 -6.38
N LYS A 104 28.59 7.32 -5.44
CA LYS A 104 29.87 7.98 -5.76
C LYS A 104 30.93 7.04 -6.33
N SER A 105 30.78 5.73 -6.15
CA SER A 105 31.74 4.75 -6.67
C SER A 105 31.52 4.46 -8.15
N SER A 106 32.61 4.48 -8.92
CA SER A 106 32.64 4.21 -10.36
C SER A 106 32.81 2.71 -10.65
N TYR A 107 32.10 1.85 -9.92
CA TYR A 107 32.13 0.42 -10.21
C TYR A 107 31.35 0.14 -11.50
N ASP A 108 31.99 -0.61 -12.40
CA ASP A 108 31.30 -1.30 -13.47
C ASP A 108 30.73 -2.60 -12.91
N TRP A 109 29.41 -2.79 -13.02
CA TRP A 109 28.68 -3.88 -12.36
C TRP A 109 28.39 -4.99 -13.35
N ASP A 110 29.21 -6.03 -13.40
CA ASP A 110 29.20 -6.98 -14.51
C ASP A 110 27.88 -7.75 -14.68
N ASP A 111 27.19 -8.10 -13.59
CA ASP A 111 25.97 -8.90 -13.65
C ASP A 111 24.68 -8.05 -13.69
N LEU A 112 23.67 -8.56 -14.41
CA LEU A 112 22.38 -7.91 -14.57
C LEU A 112 21.68 -7.69 -13.23
N TYR A 113 21.75 -8.69 -12.35
CA TYR A 113 21.15 -8.65 -11.02
C TYR A 113 21.63 -7.46 -10.20
N THR A 114 22.95 -7.31 -10.01
CA THR A 114 23.55 -6.25 -9.20
C THR A 114 23.34 -4.88 -9.85
N ALA A 115 23.44 -4.78 -11.18
CA ALA A 115 23.17 -3.53 -11.90
C ALA A 115 21.72 -3.06 -11.71
N ALA A 116 20.75 -3.97 -11.88
CA ALA A 116 19.33 -3.67 -11.71
C ALA A 116 18.97 -3.36 -10.24
N LEU A 117 19.52 -4.12 -9.30
CA LEU A 117 19.31 -3.90 -7.87
C LEU A 117 19.84 -2.54 -7.43
N ARG A 118 21.05 -2.18 -7.84
CA ARG A 118 21.64 -0.86 -7.58
C ARG A 118 20.79 0.26 -8.16
N PHE A 119 20.39 0.14 -9.43
CA PHE A 119 19.55 1.14 -10.09
C PHE A 119 18.26 1.37 -9.30
N ARG A 120 17.57 0.28 -8.94
CA ARG A 120 16.33 0.32 -8.18
C ARG A 120 16.51 0.99 -6.82
N LEU A 121 17.48 0.53 -6.01
CA LEU A 121 17.68 1.05 -4.65
C LEU A 121 18.07 2.53 -4.65
N LEU A 122 18.89 2.98 -5.60
CA LEU A 122 19.28 4.38 -5.73
C LEU A 122 18.10 5.26 -6.18
N ARG A 123 17.34 4.85 -7.20
CA ARG A 123 16.15 5.57 -7.67
C ARG A 123 15.05 5.62 -6.59
N GLN A 124 14.90 4.57 -5.79
CA GLN A 124 13.99 4.56 -4.63
C GLN A 124 14.30 5.65 -3.60
N GLN A 125 15.57 6.02 -3.45
CA GLN A 125 16.02 7.08 -2.54
C GLN A 125 16.13 8.46 -3.23
N GLY A 126 15.69 8.59 -4.48
CA GLY A 126 15.70 9.85 -5.21
C GLY A 126 17.02 10.21 -5.90
N TYR A 127 18.00 9.30 -5.95
CA TYR A 127 19.21 9.54 -6.73
C TYR A 127 18.91 9.45 -8.24
N ASN A 128 19.41 10.42 -9.01
CA ASN A 128 19.26 10.42 -10.46
C ASN A 128 20.34 9.54 -11.12
N VAL A 129 20.04 8.26 -11.29
CA VAL A 129 20.92 7.28 -11.94
C VAL A 129 20.52 7.10 -13.40
N SER A 130 21.44 7.27 -14.37
CA SER A 130 21.10 7.06 -15.79
C SER A 130 20.70 5.61 -16.09
N CYS A 131 19.65 5.42 -16.88
CA CYS A 131 19.26 4.11 -17.41
C CYS A 131 20.21 3.60 -18.51
N ASP A 132 21.14 4.43 -19.00
CA ASP A 132 22.15 4.04 -19.99
C ASP A 132 23.05 2.91 -19.51
N LEU A 133 23.15 2.69 -18.20
CA LEU A 133 23.88 1.55 -17.64
C LEU A 133 23.35 0.21 -18.16
N PHE A 134 22.10 0.15 -18.60
CA PHE A 134 21.51 -1.06 -19.14
C PHE A 134 21.89 -1.33 -20.60
N ASN A 135 22.48 -0.35 -21.32
CA ASN A 135 22.90 -0.52 -22.72
C ASN A 135 23.93 -1.65 -22.90
N LYS A 136 24.75 -1.95 -21.89
CA LYS A 136 25.71 -3.07 -21.95
C LYS A 136 25.05 -4.45 -22.00
N PHE A 137 23.80 -4.54 -21.55
CA PHE A 137 22.97 -5.75 -21.62
C PHE A 137 22.19 -5.83 -22.94
N LYS A 138 22.40 -4.88 -23.85
CA LYS A 138 21.80 -4.87 -25.18
C LYS A 138 22.78 -5.39 -26.24
N ASP A 139 22.24 -5.92 -27.32
CA ASP A 139 22.96 -6.39 -28.49
C ASP A 139 23.22 -5.26 -29.51
N GLY A 140 23.82 -5.60 -30.65
CA GLY A 140 24.13 -4.64 -31.72
C GLY A 140 22.89 -4.07 -32.42
N ASP A 141 21.73 -4.74 -32.29
CA ASP A 141 20.44 -4.28 -32.82
C ASP A 141 19.73 -3.34 -31.84
N GLY A 142 20.35 -3.07 -30.68
CA GLY A 142 19.78 -2.24 -29.65
C GLY A 142 18.63 -2.91 -28.90
N LYS A 143 18.60 -4.25 -28.83
CA LYS A 143 17.65 -5.03 -28.02
C LYS A 143 18.33 -5.70 -26.83
N PHE A 144 17.60 -6.00 -25.77
CA PHE A 144 18.14 -6.81 -24.67
C PHE A 144 18.58 -8.21 -25.16
N LYS A 145 19.80 -8.61 -24.79
CA LYS A 145 20.43 -9.87 -25.22
C LYS A 145 19.57 -11.08 -24.81
N GLU A 146 19.33 -11.99 -25.75
CA GLU A 146 18.61 -13.25 -25.47
C GLU A 146 19.34 -14.15 -24.46
N SER A 147 20.66 -14.00 -24.30
CA SER A 147 21.43 -14.72 -23.28
C SER A 147 20.99 -14.40 -21.84
N LEU A 148 20.26 -13.30 -21.62
CA LEU A 148 19.73 -12.94 -20.30
C LEU A 148 18.50 -13.75 -19.90
N VAL A 149 17.89 -14.47 -20.84
CA VAL A 149 16.64 -15.22 -20.60
C VAL A 149 16.84 -16.35 -19.58
N ASP A 150 18.05 -16.93 -19.53
CA ASP A 150 18.40 -17.97 -18.57
C ASP A 150 18.65 -17.43 -17.14
N ASP A 151 18.98 -16.14 -17.00
CA ASP A 151 19.17 -15.47 -15.69
C ASP A 151 17.84 -14.91 -15.17
N VAL A 152 16.99 -15.80 -14.66
CA VAL A 152 15.67 -15.45 -14.12
C VAL A 152 15.76 -14.46 -12.95
N VAL A 153 16.80 -14.56 -12.12
CA VAL A 153 16.97 -13.68 -10.94
C VAL A 153 17.38 -12.27 -11.36
N GLY A 154 18.26 -12.17 -12.37
CA GLY A 154 18.59 -10.90 -13.03
C GLY A 154 17.40 -10.29 -13.74
N LEU A 155 16.62 -11.08 -14.50
CA LEU A 155 15.39 -10.62 -15.16
C LEU A 155 14.36 -10.09 -14.18
N LEU A 156 14.12 -10.80 -13.07
CA LEU A 156 13.21 -10.36 -12.02
C LEU A 156 13.68 -9.04 -11.40
N SER A 157 14.99 -8.88 -11.21
CA SER A 157 15.55 -7.64 -10.66
C SER A 157 15.44 -6.47 -11.65
N LEU A 158 15.65 -6.72 -12.94
CA LEU A 158 15.45 -5.74 -14.01
C LEU A 158 13.97 -5.35 -14.14
N TYR A 159 13.05 -6.31 -14.03
CA TYR A 159 11.60 -6.06 -14.01
C TYR A 159 11.24 -5.09 -12.89
N GLU A 160 11.69 -5.35 -11.66
CA GLU A 160 11.43 -4.48 -10.51
C GLU A 160 12.09 -3.09 -10.67
N ALA A 161 13.27 -3.03 -11.30
CA ALA A 161 13.96 -1.78 -11.61
C ALA A 161 13.21 -0.94 -12.66
N ALA A 162 12.64 -1.56 -13.69
CA ALA A 162 11.93 -0.90 -14.78
C ALA A 162 10.64 -0.18 -14.33
N HIS A 163 10.06 -0.55 -13.18
CA HIS A 163 8.96 0.19 -12.56
C HIS A 163 9.39 1.54 -11.94
N HIS A 164 10.69 1.87 -11.92
CA HIS A 164 11.24 3.17 -11.49
C HIS A 164 11.56 4.13 -12.63
N ARG A 165 11.12 3.80 -13.86
CA ARG A 165 11.33 4.66 -15.03
C ARG A 165 10.67 6.02 -14.90
N ILE A 166 11.28 7.03 -15.51
CA ILE A 166 10.71 8.37 -15.70
C ILE A 166 10.40 8.62 -17.18
N HIS A 167 9.72 9.74 -17.47
CA HIS A 167 9.39 10.10 -18.86
C HIS A 167 10.65 10.24 -19.72
N GLY A 168 10.60 9.64 -20.92
CA GLY A 168 11.69 9.67 -21.90
C GLY A 168 12.71 8.54 -21.77
N GLU A 169 12.55 7.61 -20.82
CA GLU A 169 13.45 6.46 -20.63
C GLU A 169 12.99 5.22 -21.42
N GLU A 170 13.06 5.28 -22.75
CA GLU A 170 12.64 4.19 -23.65
C GLU A 170 13.36 2.86 -23.36
N ILE A 171 14.61 2.92 -22.86
CA ILE A 171 15.38 1.74 -22.46
C ILE A 171 14.63 0.92 -21.40
N LEU A 172 13.97 1.58 -20.45
CA LEU A 172 13.25 0.91 -19.37
C LEU A 172 11.85 0.47 -19.77
N ASP A 173 11.22 1.14 -20.75
CA ASP A 173 9.99 0.65 -21.37
C ASP A 173 10.26 -0.68 -22.09
N GLU A 174 11.33 -0.74 -22.89
CA GLU A 174 11.77 -1.97 -23.54
C GLU A 174 12.15 -3.04 -22.50
N ALA A 175 12.86 -2.67 -21.43
CA ALA A 175 13.22 -3.59 -20.35
C ALA A 175 11.98 -4.20 -19.69
N LEU A 176 10.93 -3.40 -19.48
CA LEU A 176 9.69 -3.89 -18.89
C LEU A 176 8.99 -4.88 -19.82
N THR A 177 8.88 -4.59 -21.11
CA THR A 177 8.30 -5.52 -22.10
C THR A 177 9.12 -6.81 -22.17
N PHE A 178 10.44 -6.71 -22.31
CA PHE A 178 11.34 -7.86 -22.41
C PHE A 178 11.28 -8.75 -21.17
N THR A 179 11.37 -8.17 -19.97
CA THR A 179 11.33 -8.95 -18.73
C THR A 179 9.97 -9.58 -18.49
N THR A 180 8.87 -8.87 -18.76
CA THR A 180 7.50 -9.41 -18.58
C THR A 180 7.29 -10.66 -19.44
N THR A 181 7.57 -10.59 -20.75
CA THR A 181 7.38 -11.72 -21.66
C THR A 181 8.22 -12.93 -21.28
N ASN A 182 9.49 -12.72 -20.90
CA ASN A 182 10.38 -13.81 -20.53
C ASN A 182 10.04 -14.42 -19.17
N LEU A 183 9.65 -13.61 -18.19
CA LEU A 183 9.23 -14.09 -16.86
C LEU A 183 7.92 -14.88 -16.94
N GLU A 184 6.95 -14.45 -17.73
CA GLU A 184 5.71 -15.20 -18.00
C GLU A 184 6.01 -16.56 -18.63
N SER A 185 6.88 -16.60 -19.64
CA SER A 185 7.32 -17.84 -20.29
C SER A 185 8.09 -18.78 -19.34
N ALA A 186 8.95 -18.21 -18.49
CA ALA A 186 9.76 -18.96 -17.53
C ALA A 186 8.92 -19.54 -16.38
N THR A 187 7.78 -18.93 -16.02
CA THR A 187 6.96 -19.33 -14.86
C THR A 187 6.58 -20.81 -14.89
N PHE A 188 6.32 -21.38 -16.06
CA PHE A 188 5.97 -22.81 -16.21
C PHE A 188 7.14 -23.78 -16.03
N ARG A 189 8.39 -23.28 -16.08
CA ARG A 189 9.61 -24.08 -16.01
C ARG A 189 10.29 -23.99 -14.64
N LEU A 190 9.91 -23.01 -13.84
CA LEU A 190 10.50 -22.73 -12.54
C LEU A 190 9.88 -23.59 -11.44
N SER A 191 10.71 -24.05 -10.50
CA SER A 191 10.24 -24.66 -9.25
C SER A 191 10.03 -23.59 -8.16
N PRO A 192 9.14 -23.85 -7.17
CA PRO A 192 9.11 -23.06 -5.94
C PRO A 192 10.48 -23.11 -5.23
N PRO A 193 10.90 -22.03 -4.56
CA PRO A 193 10.16 -20.79 -4.26
C PRO A 193 10.22 -19.72 -5.37
N LEU A 194 11.15 -19.84 -6.32
CA LEU A 194 11.40 -18.81 -7.34
C LEU A 194 10.17 -18.59 -8.25
N ALA A 195 9.46 -19.65 -8.63
CA ALA A 195 8.21 -19.54 -9.39
C ALA A 195 7.14 -18.68 -8.68
N LYS A 196 7.04 -18.81 -7.35
CA LYS A 196 6.09 -18.03 -6.54
C LYS A 196 6.49 -16.55 -6.52
N ALA A 197 7.79 -16.26 -6.39
CA ALA A 197 8.30 -14.89 -6.37
C ALA A 197 8.07 -14.19 -7.72
N VAL A 198 8.32 -14.88 -8.83
CA VAL A 198 8.06 -14.36 -10.19
C VAL A 198 6.57 -14.10 -10.39
N THR A 199 5.70 -15.06 -10.05
CA THR A 199 4.24 -14.91 -10.16
C THR A 199 3.74 -13.73 -9.31
N HIS A 200 4.27 -13.58 -8.09
CA HIS A 200 3.91 -12.47 -7.21
C HIS A 200 4.32 -11.12 -7.80
N ALA A 201 5.54 -10.99 -8.31
CA ALA A 201 6.02 -9.73 -8.92
C ALA A 201 5.27 -9.36 -10.21
N LEU A 202 4.90 -10.35 -11.04
CA LEU A 202 4.08 -10.12 -12.25
C LEU A 202 2.68 -9.62 -11.88
N ASN A 203 2.08 -10.13 -10.81
CA ASN A 203 0.79 -9.65 -10.31
C ASN A 203 0.90 -8.26 -9.68
N GLN A 204 1.91 -8.04 -8.84
CA GLN A 204 2.09 -6.83 -8.07
C GLN A 204 3.58 -6.47 -7.99
N PRO A 205 4.07 -5.51 -8.78
CA PRO A 205 5.44 -5.05 -8.69
C PRO A 205 5.73 -4.43 -7.33
N LEU A 206 6.94 -4.62 -6.80
CA LEU A 206 7.35 -4.11 -5.48
C LEU A 206 7.14 -2.59 -5.36
N ARG A 207 7.39 -1.84 -6.45
CA ARG A 207 7.19 -0.38 -6.47
C ARG A 207 5.74 0.05 -6.24
N LYS A 208 4.79 -0.76 -6.69
CA LYS A 208 3.35 -0.46 -6.61
C LYS A 208 2.67 -1.17 -5.44
N GLY A 209 3.36 -2.11 -4.80
CA GLY A 209 2.86 -2.87 -3.66
C GLY A 209 2.86 -2.06 -2.37
N LEU A 210 1.96 -2.44 -1.46
CA LEU A 210 1.90 -1.85 -0.12
C LEU A 210 3.04 -2.41 0.74
N PRO A 211 3.93 -1.58 1.33
CA PRO A 211 5.13 -2.06 2.00
C PRO A 211 4.87 -3.14 3.07
N ARG A 212 3.75 -3.04 3.81
CA ARG A 212 3.41 -4.02 4.85
C ARG A 212 2.81 -5.32 4.33
N VAL A 213 2.13 -5.29 3.18
CA VAL A 213 1.64 -6.50 2.51
C VAL A 213 2.82 -7.25 1.90
N GLU A 214 3.69 -6.52 1.20
CA GLU A 214 4.92 -7.06 0.63
C GLU A 214 5.85 -7.64 1.71
N ALA A 215 6.00 -6.96 2.84
CA ALA A 215 6.79 -7.48 3.96
C ALA A 215 6.23 -8.78 4.55
N ARG A 216 4.89 -8.89 4.66
CA ARG A 216 4.25 -10.11 5.18
C ARG A 216 4.42 -11.29 4.23
N TYR A 217 4.36 -11.04 2.92
CA TYR A 217 4.66 -12.03 1.89
C TYR A 217 6.14 -12.43 1.96
N TYR A 218 7.05 -11.45 1.94
CA TYR A 218 8.49 -11.70 1.92
C TYR A 218 8.99 -12.47 3.15
N LEU A 219 8.46 -12.16 4.35
CA LEU A 219 8.73 -12.91 5.57
C LEU A 219 8.44 -14.42 5.45
N SER A 220 7.48 -14.81 4.61
CA SER A 220 7.12 -16.22 4.41
C SER A 220 8.02 -16.96 3.41
N VAL A 221 8.67 -16.23 2.50
CA VAL A 221 9.49 -16.80 1.43
C VAL A 221 10.99 -16.54 1.60
N TYR A 222 11.38 -15.68 2.56
CA TYR A 222 12.76 -15.23 2.76
C TYR A 222 13.78 -16.37 2.91
N GLN A 223 13.50 -17.33 3.80
CA GLN A 223 14.40 -18.46 4.06
C GLN A 223 14.53 -19.40 2.87
N GLU A 224 13.51 -19.47 2.01
CA GLU A 224 13.51 -20.33 0.83
C GLU A 224 14.21 -19.64 -0.35
N LEU A 225 14.05 -18.31 -0.49
CA LEU A 225 14.56 -17.54 -1.64
C LEU A 225 16.05 -17.17 -1.53
N ARG A 226 16.62 -17.09 -0.33
CA ARG A 226 18.02 -16.71 -0.13
C ARG A 226 18.89 -17.96 0.09
N GLU A 227 20.02 -18.03 -0.62
CA GLU A 227 21.00 -19.10 -0.45
C GLU A 227 21.67 -19.05 0.95
N SER A 228 21.84 -17.85 1.51
CA SER A 228 22.40 -17.61 2.84
C SER A 228 21.53 -16.60 3.62
N PRO A 229 20.39 -17.04 4.18
CA PRO A 229 19.49 -16.15 4.90
C PRO A 229 20.13 -15.67 6.20
N ASN A 230 19.99 -14.37 6.47
CA ASN A 230 20.46 -13.80 7.72
C ASN A 230 19.41 -14.05 8.83
N GLU A 231 19.67 -15.06 9.66
CA GLU A 231 18.75 -15.47 10.74
C GLU A 231 18.53 -14.36 11.78
N THR A 232 19.54 -13.54 12.05
CA THR A 232 19.42 -12.38 12.94
C THR A 232 18.43 -11.37 12.38
N LEU A 233 18.56 -11.02 11.09
CA LEU A 233 17.66 -10.09 10.41
C LEU A 233 16.24 -10.64 10.33
N LEU A 234 16.08 -11.93 10.04
CA LEU A 234 14.77 -12.57 9.99
C LEU A 234 14.07 -12.56 11.36
N THR A 235 14.80 -12.90 12.42
CA THR A 235 14.27 -12.88 13.78
C THR A 235 13.86 -11.47 14.16
N PHE A 236 14.72 -10.49 13.88
CA PHE A 236 14.40 -9.08 14.08
C PHE A 236 13.13 -8.66 13.34
N ALA A 237 13.01 -8.99 12.06
CA ALA A 237 11.85 -8.64 11.26
C ALA A 237 10.55 -9.30 11.74
N LYS A 238 10.59 -10.56 12.17
CA LYS A 238 9.42 -11.25 12.75
C LYS A 238 8.96 -10.58 14.05
N LEU A 239 9.90 -10.25 14.94
CA LEU A 239 9.58 -9.59 16.20
C LEU A 239 9.06 -8.17 15.99
N ASP A 240 9.69 -7.39 15.12
CA ASP A 240 9.26 -6.03 14.77
C ASP A 240 7.86 -6.02 14.12
N PHE A 241 7.60 -6.95 13.20
CA PHE A 241 6.30 -7.08 12.55
C PHE A 241 5.19 -7.38 13.57
N ASN A 242 5.42 -8.34 14.48
CA ASN A 242 4.47 -8.69 15.53
C ASN A 242 4.26 -7.54 16.52
N ARG A 243 5.33 -6.82 16.88
CA ARG A 243 5.27 -5.64 17.74
C ARG A 243 4.39 -4.55 17.14
N LEU A 244 4.62 -4.19 15.88
CA LEU A 244 3.80 -3.20 15.18
C LEU A 244 2.36 -3.66 14.99
N GLN A 245 2.14 -4.95 14.76
CA GLN A 245 0.80 -5.52 14.68
C GLN A 245 0.01 -5.26 15.97
N ARG A 246 0.62 -5.40 17.15
CA ARG A 246 -0.03 -5.09 18.44
C ARG A 246 -0.41 -3.61 18.55
N VAL A 247 0.48 -2.71 18.12
CA VAL A 247 0.19 -1.27 18.07
C VAL A 247 -0.99 -0.99 17.15
N HIS A 248 -1.00 -1.56 15.94
CA HIS A 248 -2.09 -1.38 14.99
C HIS A 248 -3.41 -1.99 15.47
N GLN A 249 -3.37 -3.10 16.20
CA GLN A 249 -4.55 -3.72 16.81
C GLN A 249 -5.15 -2.86 17.92
N LYS A 250 -4.29 -2.24 18.75
CA LYS A 250 -4.74 -1.29 19.77
C LYS A 250 -5.37 -0.05 19.15
N GLU A 251 -4.74 0.53 18.12
CA GLU A 251 -5.29 1.65 17.35
C GLU A 251 -6.67 1.30 16.77
N LEU A 252 -6.79 0.12 16.15
CA LEU A 252 -8.05 -0.33 15.55
C LEU A 252 -9.14 -0.59 16.61
N SER A 253 -8.77 -1.07 17.80
CA SER A 253 -9.69 -1.21 18.94
C SER A 253 -10.27 0.14 19.37
N GLU A 254 -9.43 1.17 19.47
CA GLU A 254 -9.86 2.52 19.82
C GLU A 254 -10.77 3.14 18.75
N ILE A 255 -10.40 2.98 17.47
CA ILE A 255 -11.19 3.48 16.33
C ILE A 255 -12.54 2.74 16.23
N THR A 256 -12.55 1.43 16.48
CA THR A 256 -13.79 0.63 16.47
C THR A 256 -14.73 1.03 17.61
N ARG A 257 -14.19 1.39 18.78
CA ARG A 257 -15.00 1.95 19.88
C ARG A 257 -15.63 3.28 19.49
N TRP A 258 -14.83 4.19 18.93
CA TRP A 258 -15.32 5.48 18.43
C TRP A 258 -16.42 5.31 17.37
N TRP A 259 -16.23 4.40 16.41
CA TRP A 259 -17.22 4.13 15.37
C TRP A 259 -18.53 3.54 15.92
N LYS A 260 -18.41 2.67 16.93
CA LYS A 260 -19.57 2.12 17.64
C LYS A 260 -20.33 3.20 18.42
N ASP A 261 -19.64 4.15 19.04
CA ASP A 261 -20.26 5.27 19.76
C ASP A 261 -21.04 6.21 18.81
N LEU A 262 -20.61 6.32 17.55
CA LEU A 262 -21.36 7.06 16.52
C LEU A 262 -22.63 6.35 16.09
N ASP A 263 -22.66 5.02 16.18
CA ASP A 263 -23.81 4.15 15.83
C ASP A 263 -24.27 4.34 14.37
N VAL A 264 -23.30 4.44 13.46
CA VAL A 264 -23.51 4.66 12.02
C VAL A 264 -24.43 3.61 11.40
N PRO A 265 -24.30 2.29 11.68
CA PRO A 265 -25.16 1.29 11.06
C PRO A 265 -26.65 1.46 11.35
N ASN A 266 -27.00 1.98 12.54
CA ASN A 266 -28.40 2.19 12.93
C ASN A 266 -28.91 3.58 12.53
N LYS A 267 -28.07 4.62 12.65
CA LYS A 267 -28.47 6.02 12.32
C LYS A 267 -28.43 6.31 10.83
N LEU A 268 -27.49 5.70 10.10
CA LEU A 268 -27.23 5.91 8.68
C LEU A 268 -27.11 4.54 7.98
N PRO A 269 -28.21 3.76 7.90
CA PRO A 269 -28.18 2.40 7.35
C PRO A 269 -27.86 2.35 5.85
N PHE A 270 -27.90 3.51 5.17
CA PHE A 270 -27.51 3.64 3.77
C PHE A 270 -26.00 3.80 3.57
N ALA A 271 -25.24 4.11 4.62
CA ALA A 271 -23.80 4.31 4.54
C ALA A 271 -23.03 2.98 4.64
N ARG A 272 -21.88 2.91 3.98
CA ARG A 272 -20.97 1.75 3.99
C ARG A 272 -20.28 1.61 5.35
N ASP A 273 -20.46 0.45 5.98
CA ASP A 273 -19.71 0.08 7.19
C ASP A 273 -18.40 -0.64 6.84
N ARG A 274 -17.34 0.15 6.60
CA ARG A 274 -16.02 -0.33 6.09
C ARG A 274 -14.84 0.20 6.88
N LEU A 275 -14.99 0.40 8.18
CA LEU A 275 -13.99 1.00 9.05
C LEU A 275 -12.62 0.30 9.01
N VAL A 276 -12.62 -1.03 9.01
CA VAL A 276 -11.39 -1.84 9.03
C VAL A 276 -10.66 -1.75 7.70
N GLU A 277 -11.40 -1.78 6.60
CA GLU A 277 -10.90 -1.58 5.24
C GLU A 277 -10.34 -0.16 5.08
N VAL A 278 -11.02 0.86 5.64
CA VAL A 278 -10.53 2.24 5.66
C VAL A 278 -9.19 2.33 6.38
N TYR A 279 -9.10 1.76 7.59
CA TYR A 279 -7.87 1.75 8.36
C TYR A 279 -6.72 1.01 7.64
N PHE A 280 -7.01 -0.12 7.01
CA PHE A 280 -6.03 -0.94 6.30
C PHE A 280 -5.55 -0.28 4.99
N CYS A 281 -6.47 0.08 4.10
CA CYS A 281 -6.14 0.59 2.76
C CYS A 281 -5.63 2.03 2.78
N TRP A 282 -6.07 2.86 3.72
CA TRP A 282 -5.78 4.30 3.69
C TRP A 282 -4.83 4.72 4.79
N SER A 283 -5.05 4.33 6.05
CA SER A 283 -4.22 4.85 7.15
C SER A 283 -2.91 4.07 7.29
N LYS A 284 -3.00 2.74 7.41
CA LYS A 284 -1.84 1.85 7.61
C LYS A 284 -0.95 1.76 6.37
N SER A 285 -1.55 1.87 5.19
CA SER A 285 -0.86 1.79 3.90
C SER A 285 0.06 2.99 3.64
N ILE A 286 -0.34 4.18 4.10
CA ILE A 286 0.45 5.42 3.91
C ILE A 286 1.60 5.48 4.91
N TYR A 287 1.34 5.28 6.22
CA TYR A 287 2.36 5.33 7.26
C TYR A 287 2.19 4.20 8.26
N PHE A 288 3.02 3.16 8.20
CA PHE A 288 2.93 2.03 9.12
C PHE A 288 3.77 2.21 10.40
N GLN A 289 4.69 3.17 10.42
CA GLN A 289 5.68 3.34 11.48
C GLN A 289 5.03 3.83 12.78
N PRO A 290 5.51 3.43 13.96
CA PRO A 290 4.79 3.64 15.22
C PRO A 290 4.63 5.13 15.57
N GLN A 291 5.57 5.99 15.18
CA GLN A 291 5.52 7.44 15.43
C GLN A 291 4.31 8.15 14.79
N TYR A 292 3.72 7.56 13.75
CA TYR A 292 2.57 8.13 13.05
C TYR A 292 1.23 7.62 13.57
N SER A 293 1.18 7.10 14.80
CA SER A 293 -0.04 6.59 15.43
C SER A 293 -1.18 7.60 15.43
N PHE A 294 -0.93 8.82 15.88
CA PHE A 294 -1.92 9.90 15.87
C PHE A 294 -2.41 10.21 14.45
N ALA A 295 -1.48 10.37 13.50
CA ALA A 295 -1.80 10.67 12.11
C ALA A 295 -2.65 9.56 11.46
N ARG A 296 -2.36 8.28 11.74
CA ARG A 296 -3.17 7.15 11.25
C ARG A 296 -4.59 7.19 11.81
N ARG A 297 -4.73 7.41 13.11
CA ARG A 297 -6.04 7.47 13.77
C ARG A 297 -6.90 8.60 13.20
N THR A 298 -6.37 9.82 13.17
CA THR A 298 -7.07 10.97 12.62
C THR A 298 -7.37 10.80 11.13
N SER A 299 -6.43 10.27 10.34
CA SER A 299 -6.68 9.99 8.93
C SER A 299 -7.79 8.95 8.73
N CYS A 300 -7.86 7.92 9.57
CA CYS A 300 -8.91 6.92 9.52
C CYS A 300 -10.27 7.53 9.83
N GLU A 301 -10.38 8.30 10.91
CA GLU A 301 -11.61 9.00 11.31
C GLU A 301 -12.10 9.95 10.22
N VAL A 302 -11.20 10.76 9.65
CA VAL A 302 -11.52 11.68 8.54
C VAL A 302 -11.97 10.93 7.30
N THR A 303 -11.29 9.84 6.92
CA THR A 303 -11.65 9.04 5.73
C THR A 303 -12.99 8.33 5.93
N ALA A 304 -13.27 7.85 7.14
CA ALA A 304 -14.55 7.22 7.48
C ALA A 304 -15.70 8.24 7.40
N ILE A 305 -15.52 9.46 7.91
CA ILE A 305 -16.50 10.54 7.77
C ILE A 305 -16.67 10.94 6.30
N ALA A 306 -15.58 11.06 5.55
CA ALA A 306 -15.64 11.37 4.12
C ALA A 306 -16.41 10.29 3.33
N SER A 307 -16.25 9.01 3.69
CA SER A 307 -17.04 7.92 3.10
C SER A 307 -18.53 8.03 3.40
N ILE A 308 -18.90 8.46 4.62
CA ILE A 308 -20.31 8.73 4.96
C ILE A 308 -20.85 9.88 4.11
N ILE A 309 -20.06 10.96 3.97
CA ILE A 309 -20.46 12.12 3.16
C ILE A 309 -20.66 11.68 1.70
N ASP A 310 -19.74 10.92 1.13
CA ASP A 310 -19.85 10.34 -0.21
C ASP A 310 -21.17 9.56 -0.38
N ASP A 311 -21.50 8.69 0.58
CA ASP A 311 -22.77 7.94 0.58
C ASP A 311 -24.01 8.83 0.72
N ILE A 312 -23.91 9.95 1.45
CA ILE A 312 -25.00 10.95 1.53
C ILE A 312 -25.23 11.59 0.16
N TYR A 313 -24.18 11.94 -0.58
CA TYR A 313 -24.33 12.53 -1.92
C TYR A 313 -24.85 11.53 -2.95
N GLU A 314 -24.56 10.23 -2.79
CA GLU A 314 -25.14 9.18 -3.65
C GLU A 314 -26.62 8.88 -3.33
N TYR A 315 -27.02 9.01 -2.06
CA TYR A 315 -28.36 8.67 -1.59
C TYR A 315 -29.34 9.85 -1.56
N GLY A 316 -28.84 11.07 -1.32
CA GLY A 316 -29.62 12.28 -1.09
C GLY A 316 -30.28 12.82 -2.34
N THR A 317 -31.40 13.53 -2.17
CA THR A 317 -32.04 14.27 -3.27
C THR A 317 -31.36 15.63 -3.46
N ASN A 318 -31.36 16.17 -4.69
CA ASN A 318 -30.67 17.44 -4.99
C ASN A 318 -31.02 18.58 -4.02
N GLU A 319 -32.29 18.72 -3.63
CA GLU A 319 -32.74 19.73 -2.66
C GLU A 319 -32.13 19.54 -1.26
N GLU A 320 -32.00 18.29 -0.78
CA GLU A 320 -31.37 17.98 0.50
C GLU A 320 -29.85 18.23 0.42
N LEU A 321 -29.24 17.92 -0.73
CA LEU A 321 -27.80 18.08 -0.96
C LEU A 321 -27.39 19.55 -1.05
N GLU A 322 -28.18 20.40 -1.73
CA GLU A 322 -27.93 21.84 -1.80
C GLU A 322 -27.91 22.48 -0.40
N LEU A 323 -28.89 22.13 0.44
CA LEU A 323 -28.94 22.59 1.84
C LEU A 323 -27.77 22.04 2.67
N PHE A 324 -27.39 20.78 2.46
CA PHE A 324 -26.24 20.17 3.15
C PHE A 324 -24.91 20.84 2.74
N THR A 325 -24.70 21.09 1.45
CA THR A 325 -23.51 21.81 0.96
C THR A 325 -23.46 23.22 1.54
N GLU A 326 -24.57 23.96 1.51
CA GLU A 326 -24.64 25.32 2.06
C GLU A 326 -24.34 25.35 3.57
N ALA A 327 -24.83 24.36 4.33
CA ALA A 327 -24.55 24.23 5.76
C ALA A 327 -23.04 24.02 6.03
N ILE A 328 -22.39 23.17 5.24
CA ILE A 328 -20.94 22.90 5.34
C ILE A 328 -20.13 24.15 4.98
N GLU A 329 -20.52 24.90 3.94
CA GLU A 329 -19.85 26.14 3.53
C GLU A 329 -19.94 27.24 4.59
N ARG A 330 -21.11 27.39 5.22
CA ARG A 330 -21.34 28.41 6.26
C ARG A 330 -20.71 28.04 7.61
N TYR A 331 -20.39 26.77 7.82
CA TYR A 331 -19.92 26.24 9.12
C TYR A 331 -20.89 26.57 10.28
N GLU A 332 -22.19 26.66 9.98
CA GLU A 332 -23.25 26.93 10.95
C GLU A 332 -24.00 25.63 11.26
N TYR A 333 -24.21 25.33 12.55
CA TYR A 333 -25.05 24.21 12.95
C TYR A 333 -26.51 24.53 12.60
N ILE A 334 -27.11 23.81 11.66
CA ILE A 334 -28.56 23.84 11.47
C ILE A 334 -29.19 23.06 12.62
N ILE A 335 -29.49 23.76 13.72
CA ILE A 335 -30.34 23.23 14.78
C ILE A 335 -31.79 23.43 14.30
N SER A 336 -32.43 22.36 13.82
CA SER A 336 -33.87 22.33 13.53
C SER A 336 -34.65 21.89 14.75
#